data_AF-A0AAW1S8I4-F1
#
_entry.id   AF-A0AAW1S8I4-F1
#
_cell.length_a   1.000
_cell.length_b   1.000
_cell.length_c   1.000
_cell.angle_alpha   90.00
_cell.angle_beta   90.00
_cell.angle_gamma   90.00
#
_symmetry.space_group_name_H-M   'P 1'
#
loop_
_entity.id
_entity.type
_entity.pdbx_description
1 polymer ?
#
loop_
_entity_poly.entity_id
_entity_poly.type
_entity_poly.pdbx_seq_one_letter_code
_entity_poly.pdbx_strand_id
1 'polypeptide(L)'
;MEFHRPFTKTAFLNGVLKEDVYVETQADVIRVKEDLTSRFEAHDLGNARVLLGMAIERNRAKSVLEMSQERLTAQLVDKYGLGACKRKIVPQSTSTELSRISIWRVNPWTRRRTPTLI
;
A
#
# COMPACT_ATOMS: atom_id res chain seq x y z
N MET A 1 19.17 -24.52 -7.87
CA MET A 1 19.79 -23.45 -8.67
C MET A 1 18.74 -22.95 -9.62
N GLU A 2 18.19 -21.76 -9.38
CA GLU A 2 17.32 -21.09 -10.34
C GLU A 2 17.53 -19.59 -10.20
N PHE A 3 18.06 -19.00 -11.27
CA PHE A 3 18.37 -17.58 -11.40
C PHE A 3 17.19 -16.93 -12.11
N HIS A 4 16.49 -15.99 -11.46
CA HIS A 4 15.53 -15.12 -12.13
C HIS A 4 15.91 -13.65 -11.89
N ARG A 5 16.76 -13.16 -12.81
CA ARG A 5 16.95 -11.82 -13.42
C ARG A 5 16.37 -10.56 -12.72
N PRO A 6 16.90 -9.38 -13.08
CA PRO A 6 18.23 -8.84 -12.79
C PRO A 6 18.07 -7.58 -11.92
N PHE A 7 19.09 -7.27 -11.13
CA PHE A 7 19.25 -5.94 -10.55
C PHE A 7 19.04 -4.89 -11.66
N THR A 8 17.98 -4.08 -11.58
CA THR A 8 17.94 -2.78 -12.25
C THR A 8 19.19 -2.07 -11.80
N LYS A 9 20.12 -1.83 -12.72
CA LYS A 9 21.35 -1.10 -12.43
C LYS A 9 20.98 0.32 -11.99
N THR A 10 20.72 0.50 -10.71
CA THR A 10 20.86 1.80 -10.06
C THR A 10 22.35 2.08 -10.08
N ALA A 11 22.77 2.94 -11.00
CA ALA A 11 24.07 3.57 -10.90
C ALA A 11 24.02 4.44 -9.63
N PHE A 12 24.47 3.89 -8.51
CA PHE A 12 24.86 4.68 -7.35
C PHE A 12 26.12 5.43 -7.76
N LEU A 13 25.93 6.60 -8.36
CA LEU A 13 26.99 7.59 -8.49
C LEU A 13 27.43 7.95 -7.07
N ASN A 14 28.73 7.80 -6.79
CA ASN A 14 29.40 8.24 -5.56
C ASN A 14 29.46 9.78 -5.50
N GLY A 15 28.29 10.42 -5.60
CA GLY A 15 28.06 11.82 -5.33
C GLY A 15 26.77 11.89 -4.52
N VAL A 16 26.78 12.64 -3.43
CA VAL A 16 25.55 12.95 -2.72
C VAL A 16 24.69 13.78 -3.67
N LEU A 17 23.77 13.13 -4.40
CA LEU A 17 22.73 13.79 -5.14
C LEU A 17 21.78 14.43 -4.12
N LYS A 18 21.96 15.71 -3.85
CA LYS A 18 20.88 16.56 -3.34
C LYS A 18 20.09 17.05 -4.55
N GLU A 19 19.25 16.17 -5.10
CA GLU A 19 18.52 16.42 -6.34
C GLU A 19 17.00 16.48 -6.11
N ASP A 20 16.55 17.52 -5.40
CA ASP A 20 15.15 17.93 -5.45
C ASP A 20 15.08 19.24 -6.26
N VAL A 21 14.66 19.14 -7.53
CA VAL A 21 14.37 20.31 -8.37
C VAL A 21 12.91 20.70 -8.13
N TYR A 22 12.69 21.74 -7.33
CA TYR A 22 11.37 22.31 -7.13
C TYR A 22 11.00 23.19 -8.31
N VAL A 23 9.80 22.96 -8.84
CA VAL A 23 9.30 23.68 -10.01
C VAL A 23 7.89 24.18 -9.70
N GLU A 24 7.68 25.49 -9.83
CA GLU A 24 6.42 26.13 -9.44
C GLU A 24 5.40 26.16 -10.58
N THR A 25 5.87 26.34 -11.83
CA THR A 25 5.00 26.51 -12.99
C THR A 25 5.17 25.39 -14.02
N GLN A 26 4.11 25.15 -14.81
CA GLN A 26 4.16 24.18 -15.90
C GLN A 26 5.18 24.55 -16.98
N ALA A 27 5.41 25.85 -17.21
CA ALA A 27 6.40 26.33 -18.16
C ALA A 27 7.83 26.00 -17.70
N ASP A 28 8.10 26.15 -16.40
CA ASP A 28 9.39 25.77 -15.83
C ASP A 28 9.64 24.26 -15.92
N VAL A 29 8.59 23.44 -15.77
CA VAL A 29 8.72 21.97 -15.93
C VAL A 29 9.17 21.63 -17.34
N ILE A 30 8.60 22.30 -18.35
CA ILE A 30 8.97 22.08 -19.76
C ILE A 30 10.42 22.49 -20.00
N ARG A 31 10.81 23.69 -19.55
CA ARG A 31 12.18 24.19 -19.69
C ARG A 31 13.21 23.25 -19.05
N VAL A 32 12.94 22.78 -17.83
CA VAL A 32 13.84 21.84 -17.13
C VAL A 32 13.93 20.51 -17.88
N LYS A 33 12.81 19.99 -18.40
CA LYS A 33 12.81 18.76 -19.22
C LYS A 33 13.66 18.92 -20.47
N GLU A 34 13.53 20.04 -21.18
CA GLU A 34 14.32 20.33 -22.39
C GLU A 34 15.82 20.43 -22.08
N ASP A 35 16.21 21.17 -21.04
CA ASP A 35 17.62 21.33 -20.67
C ASP A 35 18.23 19.98 -20.24
N LEU A 36 17.50 19.18 -19.45
CA LEU A 36 17.95 17.83 -19.06
C LEU A 36 18.10 16.89 -20.26
N THR A 37 17.14 16.88 -21.18
CA THR A 37 17.17 16.02 -22.37
C THR A 37 18.23 16.46 -23.36
N SER A 38 18.61 17.75 -23.36
CA SER A 38 19.68 18.26 -24.23
C SER A 38 21.09 17.85 -23.78
N ARG A 39 21.28 17.63 -22.47
CA ARG A 39 22.59 17.31 -21.88
C ARG A 39 22.76 15.83 -21.55
N PHE A 40 21.66 15.14 -21.31
CA PHE A 40 21.64 13.75 -20.89
C PHE A 40 20.62 12.95 -21.70
N GLU A 41 20.88 11.66 -21.87
CA GLU A 41 19.91 10.72 -22.44
C GLU A 41 18.80 10.47 -21.40
N ALA A 42 17.84 11.40 -21.35
CA ALA A 42 16.72 11.40 -20.42
C ALA A 42 15.44 10.94 -21.11
N HIS A 43 14.65 10.12 -20.41
CA HIS A 43 13.33 9.69 -20.86
C HIS A 43 12.24 10.25 -19.96
N ASP A 44 11.26 10.91 -20.56
CA ASP A 44 10.05 11.35 -19.84
C ASP A 44 9.12 10.15 -19.61
N LEU A 45 8.98 9.75 -18.36
CA LEU A 45 8.07 8.67 -17.94
C LEU A 45 6.64 9.17 -17.73
N GLY A 46 6.38 10.46 -17.99
CA GLY A 46 5.11 11.11 -17.77
C GLY A 46 4.83 11.38 -16.29
N ASN A 47 3.55 11.46 -15.94
CA ASN A 47 3.14 11.73 -14.57
C ASN A 47 3.55 10.58 -13.64
N ALA A 48 4.23 10.90 -12.53
CA ALA A 48 4.61 9.91 -11.53
C ALA A 48 3.38 9.19 -10.98
N ARG A 49 3.30 7.87 -11.18
CA ARG A 49 2.24 7.00 -10.64
C ARG A 49 2.66 6.25 -9.39
N VAL A 50 3.96 6.10 -9.15
CA VAL A 50 4.51 5.45 -7.96
C VAL A 50 5.71 6.27 -7.48
N LEU A 51 5.75 6.59 -6.18
CA LEU A 51 6.87 7.27 -5.54
C LEU A 51 7.14 6.60 -4.19
N LEU A 52 8.39 6.21 -3.93
CA LEU A 52 8.79 5.50 -2.69
C LEU A 52 7.93 4.26 -2.37
N GLY A 53 7.40 3.59 -3.40
CA GLY A 53 6.53 2.43 -3.25
C GLY A 53 5.07 2.76 -2.88
N MET A 54 4.70 4.04 -2.85
CA MET A 54 3.31 4.50 -2.74
C MET A 54 2.76 4.76 -4.14
N ALA A 55 1.59 4.24 -4.45
CA ALA A 55 0.83 4.61 -5.64
C ALA A 55 0.27 6.02 -5.47
N ILE A 56 0.30 6.80 -6.55
CA ILE A 56 -0.21 8.16 -6.61
C ILE A 56 -1.30 8.24 -7.67
N GLU A 57 -2.48 8.67 -7.26
CA GLU A 57 -3.60 8.99 -8.14
C GLU A 57 -3.91 10.48 -8.06
N ARG A 58 -4.03 11.11 -9.23
CA ARG A 58 -4.24 12.56 -9.35
C ARG A 58 -5.55 12.83 -10.07
N ASN A 59 -6.48 13.48 -9.40
CA ASN A 59 -7.67 14.05 -10.02
C ASN A 59 -7.58 15.58 -10.00
N ARG A 60 -7.05 16.17 -11.08
CA ARG A 60 -6.88 17.63 -11.18
C ARG A 60 -8.22 18.37 -11.29
N ALA A 61 -9.25 17.78 -11.90
CA ALA A 61 -10.57 18.39 -12.01
C ALA A 61 -11.25 18.57 -10.63
N LYS A 62 -10.98 17.65 -9.71
CA LYS A 62 -11.46 17.73 -8.32
C LYS A 62 -10.41 18.30 -7.35
N SER A 63 -9.23 18.66 -7.81
CA SER A 63 -8.07 19.04 -6.98
C SER A 63 -7.73 18.02 -5.88
N VAL A 64 -7.89 16.73 -6.16
CA VAL A 64 -7.59 15.63 -5.23
C VAL A 64 -6.30 14.92 -5.64
N LEU A 65 -5.44 14.69 -4.65
CA LEU A 65 -4.24 13.86 -4.73
C LEU A 65 -4.41 12.71 -3.72
N GLU A 66 -4.54 11.49 -4.23
CA GLU A 66 -4.64 10.30 -3.40
C GLU A 66 -3.32 9.53 -3.45
N MET A 67 -2.93 8.98 -2.31
CA MET A 67 -1.78 8.09 -2.21
C MET A 67 -2.18 6.81 -1.48
N SER A 68 -1.77 5.66 -2.02
CA SER A 68 -2.07 4.37 -1.42
C SER A 68 -0.82 3.47 -1.40
N GLN A 69 -0.77 2.53 -0.47
CA GLN A 69 0.35 1.60 -0.35
C GLN A 69 -0.14 0.15 -0.23
N GLU A 70 -1.06 -0.24 -1.11
CA GLU A 70 -1.77 -1.53 -1.06
C GLU A 70 -0.83 -2.72 -1.01
N ARG A 71 0.27 -2.68 -1.77
CA ARG A 71 1.29 -3.73 -1.78
C ARG A 71 1.92 -3.93 -0.39
N LEU A 72 2.27 -2.83 0.31
CA LEU A 72 2.81 -2.93 1.66
C LEU A 72 1.76 -3.50 2.61
N THR A 73 0.53 -3.01 2.52
CA THR A 73 -0.58 -3.49 3.35
C THR A 73 -0.79 -5.00 3.17
N ALA A 74 -0.81 -5.48 1.93
CA ALA A 74 -0.95 -6.90 1.62
C ALA A 74 0.22 -7.73 2.20
N GLN A 75 1.46 -7.26 2.06
CA GLN A 75 2.64 -7.92 2.63
C GLN A 75 2.59 -7.99 4.15
N LEU A 76 2.12 -6.93 4.83
CA LEU A 76 1.98 -6.93 6.28
C LEU A 76 0.88 -7.91 6.73
N VAL A 77 -0.27 -7.90 6.06
CA VAL A 77 -1.37 -8.81 6.36
C VAL A 77 -0.93 -10.27 6.23
N ASP A 78 -0.19 -10.60 5.17
CA ASP A 78 0.35 -11.94 4.94
C ASP A 78 1.42 -12.31 5.99
N LYS A 79 2.39 -11.42 6.23
CA LYS A 79 3.49 -11.63 7.18
C LYS A 79 3.01 -11.97 8.60
N TYR A 80 1.91 -11.36 9.04
CA TYR A 80 1.34 -11.58 10.37
C TYR A 80 0.18 -12.58 10.38
N GLY A 81 -0.12 -13.25 9.27
CA GLY A 81 -1.19 -14.24 9.17
C GLY A 81 -2.59 -13.65 9.40
N LEU A 82 -2.79 -12.37 9.08
CA LEU A 82 -4.03 -11.63 9.32
C LEU A 82 -5.06 -11.77 8.19
N GLY A 83 -4.80 -12.57 7.16
CA GLY A 83 -5.68 -12.72 6.00
C GLY A 83 -7.10 -13.21 6.34
N ALA A 84 -7.26 -13.98 7.43
CA ALA A 84 -8.57 -14.46 7.91
C ALA A 84 -9.22 -13.53 8.96
N CYS A 85 -8.58 -12.43 9.33
CA CYS A 85 -9.08 -11.52 10.35
C CYS A 85 -10.21 -10.63 9.82
N LYS A 86 -11.17 -10.29 10.70
CA LYS A 86 -12.22 -9.33 10.37
C LYS A 86 -11.65 -7.92 10.37
N ARG A 87 -11.86 -7.18 9.29
CA ARG A 87 -11.51 -5.76 9.20
C ARG A 87 -12.28 -4.96 10.27
N LYS A 88 -11.57 -4.09 10.98
CA LYS A 88 -12.16 -3.06 11.85
C LYS A 88 -11.65 -1.68 11.45
N ILE A 89 -12.50 -0.68 11.58
CA ILE A 89 -12.14 0.73 11.35
C ILE A 89 -11.48 1.26 12.63
N VAL A 90 -10.35 1.94 12.48
CA VAL A 90 -9.55 2.56 13.56
C VAL A 90 -9.52 4.07 13.31
N PRO A 91 -9.37 4.94 14.34
CA PRO A 91 -8.82 4.68 15.68
C PRO A 91 -9.84 4.05 16.66
N GLN A 92 -9.41 3.01 17.38
CA GLN A 92 -10.23 2.31 18.36
C GLN A 92 -9.85 2.78 19.77
N SER A 93 -10.84 2.96 20.65
CA SER A 93 -10.56 3.34 22.04
C SER A 93 -9.83 2.21 22.77
N THR A 94 -8.92 2.57 23.69
CA THR A 94 -8.07 1.63 24.45
C THR A 94 -8.88 0.65 25.33
N SER A 95 -10.12 0.98 25.65
CA SER A 95 -11.06 0.15 26.45
C SER A 95 -11.78 -0.92 25.63
N THR A 96 -11.58 -0.95 24.31
CA THR A 96 -12.31 -1.89 23.45
C THR A 96 -11.64 -3.27 23.46
N GLU A 97 -12.23 -4.23 24.18
CA GLU A 97 -11.81 -5.64 24.12
C GLU A 97 -12.22 -6.29 22.78
N LEU A 98 -11.28 -6.97 22.14
CA LEU A 98 -11.48 -7.69 20.88
C LEU A 98 -11.56 -9.19 21.15
N SER A 99 -12.76 -9.76 21.11
CA SER A 99 -12.94 -11.20 21.16
C SER A 99 -12.91 -11.79 19.74
N ARG A 100 -12.23 -12.94 19.59
CA ARG A 100 -12.33 -13.74 18.36
C ARG A 100 -13.74 -14.31 18.31
N ILE A 101 -14.50 -13.99 17.26
CA ILE A 101 -15.82 -14.62 17.05
C ILE A 101 -15.62 -16.12 16.86
N SER A 102 -15.88 -16.91 17.90
CA SER A 102 -16.01 -18.36 17.85
C SER A 102 -17.46 -18.69 17.49
N ILE A 103 -17.81 -18.60 16.21
CA ILE A 103 -19.00 -19.32 15.73
C ILE A 103 -18.62 -20.80 15.81
N TRP A 104 -19.08 -21.47 16.86
CA TRP A 104 -19.39 -22.92 17.01
C TRP A 104 -19.53 -23.22 18.52
N ARG A 105 -20.60 -22.71 19.15
CA ARG A 105 -21.07 -23.27 20.42
C ARG A 105 -22.59 -23.17 20.56
N VAL A 106 -23.32 -23.58 19.52
CA VAL A 106 -24.67 -24.13 19.70
C VAL A 106 -24.59 -25.56 19.23
N ASN A 107 -24.49 -26.49 20.19
CA ASN A 107 -24.59 -27.92 19.91
C ASN A 107 -26.07 -28.23 19.58
N PRO A 108 -26.40 -28.72 18.37
CA PRO A 108 -27.79 -29.02 17.99
C PRO A 108 -28.37 -30.26 18.71
N TRP A 109 -27.56 -30.98 19.50
CA TRP A 109 -27.91 -32.26 20.11
C TRP A 109 -28.32 -32.22 21.59
N THR A 110 -28.77 -31.08 22.13
CA THR A 110 -29.54 -31.09 23.39
C THR A 110 -31.00 -31.45 23.12
N ARG A 111 -31.24 -32.68 22.65
CA ARG A 111 -32.58 -33.26 22.59
C ARG A 111 -33.07 -33.44 24.02
N ARG A 112 -34.15 -32.74 24.37
CA ARG A 112 -34.84 -32.80 25.67
C ARG A 112 -35.00 -34.25 26.11
N ARG A 113 -34.34 -34.63 27.21
CA ARG A 113 -34.75 -35.80 27.99
C ARG A 113 -35.94 -35.37 28.83
N THR A 114 -37.14 -35.80 28.44
CA THR A 114 -38.29 -35.79 29.34
C THR A 114 -37.99 -36.75 30.49
N PRO A 115 -38.19 -36.37 31.76
CA PRO A 115 -38.25 -37.35 32.82
C PRO A 115 -39.64 -37.99 32.76
N THR A 116 -39.71 -39.23 32.28
CA THR A 116 -40.77 -40.15 32.65
C THR A 116 -40.25 -40.96 33.83
N LEU A 117 -41.02 -41.04 34.92
CA LEU A 117 -41.20 -42.18 35.83
C LEU A 117 -42.20 -41.70 36.91
N ILE A 118 -43.43 -42.23 36.85
CA ILE A 118 -44.08 -43.12 37.86
C ILE A 118 -44.41 -42.37 39.15
#